data_AF-A0A0A7S5C4-F1
#
_entry.id   AF-A0A0A7S5C4-F1
#
_cell.length_a   1.000
_cell.length_b   1.000
_cell.length_c   1.000
_cell.angle_alpha   90.00
_cell.angle_beta   90.00
_cell.angle_gamma   90.00
#
_symmetry.space_group_name_H-M   'P 1'
#
loop_
_entity.id
_entity.type
_entity.pdbx_description
1 polymer ?
#
loop_
_entity_poly.entity_id
_entity_poly.type
_entity_poly.pdbx_seq_one_letter_code
_entity_poly.pdbx_strand_id
1 'polypeptide(L)'
;MTQFQLTPTTQGPLYPPSEIVDKNGDFVVVGNLARENKSISWGMAIVSKNSTVSRFGEISPYLIQEELDYASEHRLTEIELFTLPLPLPLNNYPMIFAPEQCANAAQIHRQSYPLNEGYIYDYRESDGRRKLPKILLSDWLKAEGIVEISTDGFSAKFEFTFKNLVPNSLYTVMSLREKDLNPNQPTRPGPLGIPNVFITDQNGNASYYAILDNPFPKQNPTSNRIINVIVLFMSSQQSYGGAIGYFGLGGDVHAHLKLKQTDLFDSFLTQPHQGR
;
A
#
# COMPACT_ATOMS: atom_id res chain seq x y z
N MET A 1 -23.63 -5.36 -9.22
CA MET A 1 -22.17 -5.58 -9.32
C MET A 1 -21.58 -4.32 -9.92
N THR A 2 -20.54 -3.78 -9.33
CA THR A 2 -19.88 -2.55 -9.79
C THR A 2 -18.39 -2.81 -9.87
N GLN A 3 -17.76 -2.36 -10.96
CA GLN A 3 -16.36 -2.61 -11.25
C GLN A 3 -15.54 -1.32 -11.07
N PHE A 4 -14.37 -1.43 -10.47
CA PHE A 4 -13.41 -0.34 -10.32
C PHE A 4 -12.02 -0.76 -10.79
N GLN A 5 -11.32 0.17 -11.44
CA GLN A 5 -9.93 -0.01 -11.87
C GLN A 5 -8.98 0.48 -10.77
N LEU A 6 -8.05 -0.38 -10.36
CA LEU A 6 -6.95 0.00 -9.48
C LEU A 6 -5.84 0.65 -10.30
N THR A 7 -5.14 1.61 -9.70
CA THR A 7 -4.03 2.35 -10.32
C THR A 7 -2.71 1.96 -9.65
N PRO A 8 -1.62 1.76 -10.43
CA PRO A 8 -0.26 1.71 -9.92
C PRO A 8 0.05 2.85 -8.96
N THR A 9 0.70 2.53 -7.86
CA THR A 9 1.11 3.51 -6.86
C THR A 9 2.37 3.00 -6.16
N THR A 10 3.08 3.87 -5.47
CA THR A 10 4.14 3.53 -4.50
C THR A 10 3.80 4.06 -3.11
N GLN A 11 2.58 4.61 -2.93
CA GLN A 11 2.20 5.41 -1.78
C GLN A 11 0.90 4.86 -1.16
N GLY A 12 0.95 4.38 0.08
CA GLY A 12 -0.24 4.13 0.89
C GLY A 12 -0.79 5.44 1.46
N PRO A 13 -0.35 5.87 2.66
CA PRO A 13 -0.67 7.18 3.24
C PRO A 13 0.10 8.31 2.55
N LEU A 14 -0.24 9.56 2.85
CA LEU A 14 0.47 10.72 2.31
C LEU A 14 1.91 10.81 2.83
N TYR A 15 2.18 10.35 4.06
CA TYR A 15 3.54 10.33 4.63
C TYR A 15 3.89 8.94 5.16
N PRO A 16 5.14 8.46 4.95
CA PRO A 16 6.18 9.09 4.13
C PRO A 16 5.73 9.33 2.68
N PRO A 17 6.39 10.23 1.91
CA PRO A 17 5.93 10.58 0.56
C PRO A 17 5.70 9.35 -0.34
N SER A 18 6.47 8.29 -0.11
CA SER A 18 6.33 6.97 -0.73
C SER A 18 6.81 5.87 0.23
N GLU A 19 6.34 4.65 0.01
CA GLU A 19 6.83 3.42 0.65
C GLU A 19 8.07 2.85 -0.06
N ILE A 20 8.57 3.56 -1.06
CA ILE A 20 9.68 3.17 -1.93
C ILE A 20 10.61 4.36 -2.14
N VAL A 21 11.91 4.10 -2.08
CA VAL A 21 12.97 5.06 -2.45
C VAL A 21 13.79 4.53 -3.62
N ASP A 22 14.57 5.42 -4.23
CA ASP A 22 15.58 5.06 -5.21
C ASP A 22 16.91 4.68 -4.52
N LYS A 23 17.94 4.36 -5.31
CA LYS A 23 19.29 4.05 -4.82
C LYS A 23 19.96 5.17 -4.01
N ASN A 24 19.51 6.41 -4.15
CA ASN A 24 20.04 7.58 -3.43
C ASN A 24 19.28 7.84 -2.12
N GLY A 25 18.20 7.08 -1.89
CA GLY A 25 17.30 7.23 -0.75
C GLY A 25 16.24 8.31 -0.93
N ASP A 26 16.10 8.88 -2.14
CA ASP A 26 15.03 9.84 -2.44
C ASP A 26 13.74 9.07 -2.78
N PHE A 27 12.58 9.59 -2.37
CA PHE A 27 11.31 8.91 -2.48
C PHE A 27 10.84 8.86 -3.94
N VAL A 28 10.50 7.66 -4.41
CA VAL A 28 9.88 7.46 -5.73
C VAL A 28 8.38 7.50 -5.54
N VAL A 29 7.74 8.64 -5.78
CA VAL A 29 6.31 8.83 -5.56
C VAL A 29 5.53 8.57 -6.85
N VAL A 30 4.56 7.67 -6.79
CA VAL A 30 3.49 7.47 -7.76
C VAL A 30 2.20 7.51 -6.96
N GLY A 31 1.50 8.65 -6.96
CA GLY A 31 0.39 8.88 -6.04
C GLY A 31 0.11 10.35 -5.83
N ASN A 32 -0.33 10.71 -4.63
CA ASN A 32 -0.66 12.07 -4.27
C ASN A 32 0.60 12.90 -4.00
N LEU A 33 0.76 13.99 -4.76
CA LEU A 33 1.83 14.97 -4.63
C LEU A 33 1.33 16.20 -3.86
N ALA A 34 1.89 16.44 -2.68
CA ALA A 34 1.62 17.64 -1.90
C ALA A 34 2.43 18.83 -2.47
N ARG A 35 1.72 19.83 -3.01
CA ARG A 35 2.30 21.00 -3.70
C ARG A 35 2.45 22.20 -2.77
N GLU A 36 3.25 23.19 -3.17
CA GLU A 36 3.55 24.40 -2.37
C GLU A 36 2.31 25.17 -1.90
N ASN A 37 1.27 25.23 -2.74
CA ASN A 37 -0.02 25.84 -2.41
C ASN A 37 -0.92 24.95 -1.52
N LYS A 38 -0.35 23.88 -0.94
CA LYS A 38 -1.06 22.83 -0.17
C LYS A 38 -2.09 22.06 -0.99
N SER A 39 -2.11 22.18 -2.31
CA SER A 39 -2.93 21.32 -3.14
C SER A 39 -2.36 19.91 -3.17
N ILE A 40 -3.25 18.93 -3.35
CA ILE A 40 -2.88 17.55 -3.60
C ILE A 40 -3.35 17.21 -5.01
N SER A 41 -2.45 16.67 -5.82
CA SER A 41 -2.77 16.13 -7.14
C SER A 41 -2.10 14.78 -7.33
N TRP A 42 -2.75 13.88 -8.07
CA TRP A 42 -2.14 12.61 -8.45
C TRP A 42 -1.07 12.84 -9.51
N GLY A 43 0.11 12.24 -9.36
CA GLY A 43 1.21 12.31 -10.33
C GLY A 43 2.39 11.43 -9.92
N MET A 44 3.52 11.63 -10.61
CA MET A 44 4.75 10.89 -10.37
C MET A 44 5.95 11.84 -10.20
N ALA A 45 6.79 11.60 -9.19
CA ALA A 45 7.96 12.44 -8.94
C ALA A 45 9.04 11.72 -8.13
N ILE A 46 10.28 12.18 -8.27
CA ILE A 46 11.34 11.96 -7.27
C ILE A 46 11.25 13.07 -6.24
N VAL A 47 11.01 12.69 -4.99
CA VAL A 47 10.84 13.59 -3.85
C VAL A 47 12.02 13.44 -2.91
N SER A 48 12.65 14.56 -2.55
CA SER A 48 13.84 14.52 -1.72
C SER A 48 13.56 13.91 -0.35
N LYS A 49 14.51 13.10 0.13
CA LYS A 49 14.54 12.63 1.53
C LYS A 49 14.65 13.73 2.57
N ASN A 50 14.98 14.95 2.14
CA ASN A 50 15.04 16.15 2.98
C ASN A 50 13.73 16.95 2.99
N SER A 51 12.64 16.39 2.42
CA SER A 51 11.32 17.01 2.50
C SER A 51 10.90 17.22 3.96
N THR A 52 10.13 18.28 4.21
CA THR A 52 9.57 18.52 5.54
C THR A 52 8.39 17.59 5.80
N VAL A 53 8.23 17.18 7.05
CA VAL A 53 7.10 16.37 7.50
C VAL A 53 6.32 17.13 8.58
N SER A 54 5.01 17.27 8.37
CA SER A 54 4.08 17.91 9.31
C SER A 54 3.54 16.90 10.34
N ARG A 55 2.68 17.35 11.27
CA ARG A 55 1.95 16.42 12.14
C ARG A 55 0.95 15.59 11.33
N PHE A 56 0.53 14.46 11.88
CA PHE A 56 -0.51 13.63 11.26
C PHE A 56 -1.79 14.44 11.04
N GLY A 57 -2.37 14.37 9.85
CA GLY A 57 -3.55 15.15 9.45
C GLY A 57 -3.26 16.55 8.90
N GLU A 58 -2.01 17.01 8.98
CA GLU A 58 -1.54 18.24 8.32
C GLU A 58 -0.79 17.91 7.02
N ILE A 59 -0.71 18.88 6.11
CA ILE A 59 -0.01 18.74 4.82
C ILE A 59 1.11 19.77 4.74
N SER A 60 2.33 19.27 4.54
CA SER A 60 3.51 20.02 4.11
C SER A 60 3.85 19.71 2.65
N PRO A 61 4.23 20.71 1.84
CA PRO A 61 4.65 20.47 0.47
C PRO A 61 5.90 19.58 0.41
N TYR A 62 5.95 18.72 -0.60
CA TYR A 62 7.12 17.93 -0.91
C TYR A 62 8.21 18.77 -1.57
N LEU A 63 9.47 18.47 -1.27
CA LEU A 63 10.60 18.98 -2.04
C LEU A 63 10.79 18.09 -3.27
N ILE A 64 10.13 18.42 -4.37
CA ILE A 64 10.20 17.66 -5.62
C ILE A 64 11.52 17.99 -6.34
N GLN A 65 12.31 16.96 -6.62
CA GLN A 65 13.59 17.07 -7.34
C GLN A 65 13.42 16.84 -8.85
N GLU A 66 12.51 15.95 -9.23
CA GLU A 66 12.25 15.59 -10.62
C GLU A 66 10.76 15.24 -10.78
N GLU A 67 10.07 15.84 -11.74
CA GLU A 67 8.73 15.40 -12.17
C GLU A 67 8.87 14.25 -13.17
N LEU A 68 8.09 13.18 -12.98
CA LEU A 68 8.16 11.98 -13.81
C LEU A 68 6.93 11.77 -14.70
N ASP A 69 5.88 12.60 -14.57
CA ASP A 69 4.66 12.47 -15.38
C ASP A 69 4.91 12.53 -16.90
N TYR A 70 6.00 13.18 -17.31
CA TYR A 70 6.44 13.29 -18.71
C TYR A 70 7.80 12.64 -18.97
N ALA A 71 8.28 11.80 -18.05
CA ALA A 71 9.54 11.09 -18.23
C ALA A 71 9.46 10.10 -19.40
N SER A 72 10.58 9.93 -20.11
CA SER A 72 10.66 8.92 -21.15
C SER A 72 10.62 7.51 -20.54
N GLU A 73 10.18 6.52 -21.32
CA GLU A 73 10.22 5.11 -20.88
C GLU A 73 11.62 4.69 -20.44
N HIS A 74 12.67 5.15 -21.16
CA HIS A 74 14.06 4.93 -20.79
C HIS A 74 14.40 5.52 -19.41
N ARG A 75 13.88 6.69 -19.05
CA ARG A 75 14.14 7.27 -17.73
C ARG A 75 13.52 6.40 -16.62
N LEU A 76 12.32 5.86 -16.87
CA LEU A 76 11.63 5.00 -15.92
C LEU A 76 12.34 3.64 -15.71
N THR A 77 13.07 3.14 -16.71
CA THR A 77 13.87 1.89 -16.59
C THR A 77 15.16 2.08 -15.80
N GLU A 78 15.63 3.32 -15.59
CA GLU A 78 16.82 3.61 -14.78
C GLU A 78 16.52 3.69 -13.28
N ILE A 79 15.25 3.81 -12.90
CA ILE A 79 14.81 3.99 -11.52
C ILE A 79 14.55 2.62 -10.90
N GLU A 80 15.56 2.07 -10.25
CA GLU A 80 15.44 0.87 -9.42
C GLU A 80 14.76 1.20 -8.08
N LEU A 81 13.90 0.31 -7.62
CA LEU A 81 13.07 0.49 -6.44
C LEU A 81 13.67 -0.20 -5.21
N PHE A 82 13.69 0.52 -4.09
CA PHE A 82 14.26 0.07 -2.82
C PHE A 82 13.28 0.25 -1.65
N THR A 83 13.46 -0.55 -0.59
CA THR A 83 12.73 -0.40 0.68
C THR A 83 13.12 0.91 1.38
N LEU A 84 12.28 1.42 2.27
CA LEU A 84 12.72 2.45 3.22
C LEU A 84 13.75 1.88 4.22
N PRO A 85 14.70 2.69 4.69
CA PRO A 85 15.52 2.34 5.84
C PRO A 85 14.68 2.36 7.13
N LEU A 86 15.22 1.78 8.20
CA LEU A 86 14.67 1.87 9.55
C LEU A 86 15.59 2.73 10.44
N PRO A 87 15.02 3.63 11.27
CA PRO A 87 13.59 3.94 11.39
C PRO A 87 13.03 4.61 10.11
N LEU A 88 11.73 4.47 9.87
CA LEU A 88 11.09 4.96 8.64
C LEU A 88 11.26 6.49 8.53
N PRO A 89 11.91 7.00 7.45
CA PRO A 89 12.14 8.43 7.27
C PRO A 89 10.85 9.15 6.92
N LEU A 90 10.70 10.39 7.40
CA LEU A 90 9.54 11.26 7.11
C LEU A 90 8.17 10.64 7.37
N ASN A 91 8.09 9.65 8.28
CA ASN A 91 6.83 9.04 8.66
C ASN A 91 6.14 9.88 9.74
N ASN A 92 4.94 10.38 9.45
CA ASN A 92 4.05 11.01 10.45
C ASN A 92 2.76 10.25 10.64
N TYR A 93 2.68 8.99 10.21
CA TYR A 93 1.47 8.20 10.27
C TYR A 93 1.49 7.28 11.50
N PRO A 94 0.96 7.72 12.67
CA PRO A 94 1.03 6.98 13.92
C PRO A 94 -0.04 5.89 13.98
N MET A 95 -0.01 4.95 13.03
CA MET A 95 -0.90 3.78 13.10
C MET A 95 -0.64 2.97 14.37
N ILE A 96 -1.70 2.40 14.92
CA ILE A 96 -1.57 1.39 15.96
C ILE A 96 -1.07 0.11 15.27
N PHE A 97 0.15 -0.31 15.60
CA PHE A 97 0.69 -1.56 15.09
C PHE A 97 -0.12 -2.74 15.62
N ALA A 98 -0.33 -3.75 14.76
CA ALA A 98 -0.86 -5.02 15.20
C ALA A 98 0.11 -5.71 16.19
N PRO A 99 -0.38 -6.55 17.12
CA PRO A 99 0.47 -7.27 18.06
C PRO A 99 1.60 -8.07 17.40
N GLU A 100 1.37 -8.56 16.19
CA GLU A 100 2.31 -9.35 15.40
C GLU A 100 3.38 -8.49 14.68
N GLN A 101 3.27 -7.16 14.71
CA GLN A 101 4.29 -6.27 14.18
C GLN A 101 5.41 -6.03 15.20
N CYS A 102 6.55 -5.54 14.71
CA CYS A 102 7.70 -5.24 15.54
C CYS A 102 7.43 -4.07 16.49
N ALA A 103 7.12 -4.36 17.75
CA ALA A 103 6.77 -3.36 18.77
C ALA A 103 7.85 -2.27 18.97
N ASN A 104 9.13 -2.61 18.74
CA ASN A 104 10.27 -1.70 18.85
C ASN A 104 10.87 -1.31 17.48
N ALA A 105 10.09 -1.31 16.40
CA ALA A 105 10.57 -0.98 15.05
C ALA A 105 11.37 0.34 14.98
N ALA A 106 10.97 1.35 15.77
CA ALA A 106 11.65 2.64 15.83
C ALA A 106 13.06 2.61 16.43
N GLN A 107 13.43 1.53 17.14
CA GLN A 107 14.77 1.34 17.72
C GLN A 107 15.69 0.53 16.82
N ILE A 108 15.13 -0.13 15.81
CA ILE A 108 15.88 -0.98 14.88
C ILE A 108 16.47 -0.12 13.78
N HIS A 109 17.75 -0.31 13.53
CA HIS A 109 18.47 0.37 12.46
C HIS A 109 18.75 -0.63 11.34
N ARG A 110 18.24 -0.32 10.15
CA ARG A 110 18.39 -1.17 8.97
C ARG A 110 18.54 -0.29 7.75
N GLN A 111 19.55 -0.56 6.93
CA GLN A 111 19.70 0.10 5.65
C GLN A 111 18.56 -0.26 4.68
N SER A 112 18.45 0.54 3.63
CA SER A 112 17.58 0.26 2.49
C SER A 112 18.12 -0.92 1.68
N TYR A 113 17.21 -1.73 1.11
CA TYR A 113 17.55 -2.86 0.22
C TYR A 113 16.77 -2.76 -1.09
N PRO A 114 17.33 -3.24 -2.22
CA PRO A 114 16.56 -3.44 -3.44
C PRO A 114 15.30 -4.28 -3.16
N LEU A 115 14.16 -3.93 -3.74
CA LEU A 115 12.90 -4.63 -3.46
C LEU A 115 12.94 -6.13 -3.83
N ASN A 116 13.75 -6.52 -4.81
CA ASN A 116 13.94 -7.93 -5.20
C ASN A 116 14.76 -8.73 -4.18
N GLU A 117 15.51 -8.04 -3.32
CA GLU A 117 16.37 -8.62 -2.28
C GLU A 117 15.81 -8.49 -0.88
N GLY A 118 14.71 -7.76 -0.66
CA GLY A 118 14.12 -7.36 0.62
C GLY A 118 14.40 -8.25 1.86
N TYR A 119 14.51 -7.63 3.02
CA TYR A 119 15.00 -8.27 4.24
C TYR A 119 14.13 -9.43 4.74
N ILE A 120 14.77 -10.56 5.05
CA ILE A 120 14.17 -11.74 5.68
C ILE A 120 15.01 -12.06 6.93
N TYR A 121 14.40 -12.02 8.11
CA TYR A 121 15.11 -11.99 9.39
C TYR A 121 15.97 -13.23 9.65
N ASP A 122 15.45 -14.42 9.33
CA ASP A 122 16.04 -15.73 9.62
C ASP A 122 16.45 -16.50 8.35
N TYR A 123 16.67 -15.78 7.23
CA TYR A 123 16.99 -16.40 5.95
C TYR A 123 18.29 -17.21 5.98
N ARG A 124 18.21 -18.45 5.51
CA ARG A 124 19.37 -19.28 5.16
C ARG A 124 19.31 -19.59 3.67
N GLU A 125 20.48 -19.65 3.03
CA GLU A 125 20.56 -19.97 1.60
C GLU A 125 19.86 -21.30 1.24
N SER A 126 19.94 -22.28 2.14
CA SER A 126 19.29 -23.59 2.00
C SER A 126 17.76 -23.54 2.00
N ASP A 127 17.14 -22.45 2.47
CA ASP A 127 15.69 -22.29 2.50
C ASP A 127 15.11 -22.00 1.11
N GLY A 128 15.97 -21.78 0.10
CA GLY A 128 15.54 -21.73 -1.29
C GLY A 128 14.67 -20.52 -1.63
N ARG A 129 15.09 -19.32 -1.17
CA ARG A 129 14.39 -18.06 -1.47
C ARG A 129 14.11 -17.94 -2.96
N ARG A 130 12.87 -17.56 -3.29
CA ARG A 130 12.51 -17.28 -4.67
C ARG A 130 13.19 -15.99 -5.13
N LYS A 131 14.10 -16.13 -6.08
CA LYS A 131 14.83 -14.99 -6.65
C LYS A 131 13.91 -14.18 -7.55
N LEU A 132 13.87 -12.87 -7.30
CA LEU A 132 13.14 -11.91 -8.12
C LEU A 132 14.14 -11.16 -9.01
N PRO A 133 13.76 -10.81 -10.26
CA PRO A 133 14.55 -9.87 -11.04
C PRO A 133 14.57 -8.50 -10.36
N LYS A 134 15.53 -7.66 -10.76
CA LYS A 134 15.55 -6.25 -10.35
C LYS A 134 14.20 -5.60 -10.64
N ILE A 135 13.68 -4.83 -9.68
CA ILE A 135 12.38 -4.17 -9.80
C ILE A 135 12.61 -2.70 -10.17
N LEU A 136 12.17 -2.33 -11.37
CA LEU A 136 12.29 -0.98 -11.93
C LEU A 136 10.92 -0.29 -11.90
N LEU A 137 10.92 1.05 -11.84
CA LEU A 137 9.70 1.84 -11.88
C LEU A 137 8.89 1.57 -13.15
N SER A 138 9.55 1.40 -14.30
CA SER A 138 8.90 1.04 -15.57
C SER A 138 8.09 -0.26 -15.49
N ASP A 139 8.57 -1.26 -14.74
CA ASP A 139 7.87 -2.53 -14.59
C ASP A 139 6.76 -2.45 -13.56
N TRP A 140 6.99 -1.72 -12.46
CA TRP A 140 5.99 -1.44 -11.44
C TRP A 140 4.74 -0.76 -12.03
N LEU A 141 4.94 0.18 -12.97
CA LEU A 141 3.85 0.92 -13.61
C LEU A 141 3.02 0.09 -14.60
N LYS A 142 3.46 -1.12 -14.98
CA LYS A 142 2.69 -2.02 -15.87
C LYS A 142 1.58 -2.76 -15.14
N ALA A 143 1.57 -2.73 -13.80
CA ALA A 143 0.60 -3.43 -12.98
C ALA A 143 -0.84 -3.02 -13.30
N GLU A 144 -1.71 -4.00 -13.44
CA GLU A 144 -3.14 -3.81 -13.66
C GLU A 144 -3.93 -4.56 -12.59
N GLY A 145 -5.01 -3.96 -12.12
CA GLY A 145 -5.93 -4.61 -11.21
C GLY A 145 -7.35 -4.11 -11.37
N ILE A 146 -8.30 -5.04 -11.34
CA ILE A 146 -9.74 -4.76 -11.33
C ILE A 146 -10.29 -5.30 -10.02
N VAL A 147 -11.19 -4.54 -9.39
CA VAL A 147 -12.03 -5.03 -8.29
C VAL A 147 -13.50 -4.91 -8.66
N GLU A 148 -14.22 -6.02 -8.57
CA GLU A 148 -15.66 -6.11 -8.71
C GLU A 148 -16.28 -6.26 -7.33
N ILE A 149 -17.28 -5.42 -7.04
CA ILE A 149 -18.00 -5.44 -5.76
C ILE A 149 -19.45 -5.80 -6.02
N SER A 150 -19.94 -6.80 -5.29
CA SER A 150 -21.35 -7.17 -5.23
C SER A 150 -21.82 -7.19 -3.78
N THR A 151 -23.09 -6.83 -3.55
CA THR A 151 -23.71 -6.79 -2.23
C THR A 151 -25.08 -7.45 -2.29
N ASP A 152 -25.46 -8.15 -1.21
CA ASP A 152 -26.82 -8.67 -0.99
C ASP A 152 -27.61 -7.82 0.02
N GLY A 153 -27.05 -6.68 0.45
CA GLY A 153 -27.60 -5.81 1.47
C GLY A 153 -27.14 -6.11 2.90
N PHE A 154 -26.49 -7.25 3.15
CA PHE A 154 -25.92 -7.62 4.44
C PHE A 154 -24.41 -7.78 4.37
N SER A 155 -23.95 -8.43 3.31
CA SER A 155 -22.56 -8.72 3.03
C SER A 155 -22.13 -8.08 1.71
N ALA A 156 -20.82 -7.93 1.51
CA ALA A 156 -20.28 -7.61 0.19
C ALA A 156 -19.15 -8.57 -0.17
N LYS A 157 -19.16 -9.01 -1.43
CA LYS A 157 -18.11 -9.78 -2.06
C LYS A 157 -17.25 -8.85 -2.91
N PHE A 158 -15.95 -8.88 -2.66
CA PHE A 158 -14.91 -8.21 -3.43
C PHE A 158 -14.17 -9.27 -4.25
N GLU A 159 -14.13 -9.11 -5.56
CA GLU A 159 -13.45 -10.04 -6.47
C GLU A 159 -12.39 -9.26 -7.25
N PHE A 160 -11.16 -9.75 -7.21
CA PHE A 160 -10.02 -9.08 -7.83
C PHE A 160 -9.42 -9.95 -8.92
N THR A 161 -9.03 -9.30 -10.01
CA THR A 161 -8.16 -9.87 -11.04
C THR A 161 -6.98 -8.95 -11.27
N PHE A 162 -5.78 -9.52 -11.30
CA PHE A 162 -4.52 -8.80 -11.44
C PHE A 162 -3.71 -9.30 -12.62
N LYS A 163 -2.97 -8.40 -13.26
CA LYS A 163 -2.00 -8.71 -14.32
C LYS A 163 -0.75 -7.86 -14.15
N ASN A 164 0.37 -8.37 -14.67
CA ASN A 164 1.65 -7.67 -14.72
C ASN A 164 2.13 -7.15 -13.34
N LEU A 165 1.71 -7.79 -12.25
CA LEU A 165 2.32 -7.57 -10.94
C LEU A 165 3.75 -8.12 -10.93
N VAL A 166 4.49 -7.91 -9.84
CA VAL A 166 5.80 -8.54 -9.67
C VAL A 166 5.60 -10.06 -9.75
N PRO A 167 6.27 -10.79 -10.66
CA PRO A 167 6.06 -12.22 -10.84
C PRO A 167 6.44 -13.04 -9.61
N ASN A 168 5.78 -14.19 -9.46
CA ASN A 168 6.04 -15.17 -8.41
C ASN A 168 6.14 -14.58 -6.99
N SER A 169 5.35 -13.57 -6.67
CA SER A 169 5.52 -12.74 -5.48
C SER A 169 4.32 -12.80 -4.56
N LEU A 170 4.58 -12.67 -3.26
CA LEU A 170 3.55 -12.59 -2.23
C LEU A 170 2.98 -11.17 -2.16
N TYR A 171 1.66 -11.09 -2.19
CA TYR A 171 0.90 -9.86 -2.00
C TYR A 171 -0.09 -10.01 -0.84
N THR A 172 -0.42 -8.88 -0.23
CA THR A 172 -1.51 -8.77 0.74
C THR A 172 -2.51 -7.70 0.32
N VAL A 173 -3.78 -7.90 0.65
CA VAL A 173 -4.88 -6.98 0.34
C VAL A 173 -5.46 -6.45 1.65
N MET A 174 -5.40 -5.13 1.83
CA MET A 174 -5.88 -4.46 3.04
C MET A 174 -7.05 -3.53 2.70
N SER A 175 -7.92 -3.33 3.69
CA SER A 175 -9.00 -2.35 3.63
C SER A 175 -8.57 -1.06 4.33
N LEU A 176 -8.85 0.08 3.71
CA LEU A 176 -8.82 1.38 4.36
C LEU A 176 -10.23 1.74 4.82
N ARG A 177 -10.37 2.12 6.09
CA ARG A 177 -11.64 2.52 6.70
C ARG A 177 -11.62 3.98 7.13
N GLU A 178 -12.80 4.56 7.32
CA GLU A 178 -12.97 5.97 7.71
C GLU A 178 -12.11 6.38 8.91
N LYS A 179 -12.05 5.53 9.94
CA LYS A 179 -11.31 5.81 11.17
C LYS A 179 -9.80 5.60 11.07
N ASP A 180 -9.31 4.97 10.01
CA ASP A 180 -7.86 4.78 9.81
C ASP A 180 -7.16 6.11 9.53
N LEU A 181 -7.90 7.09 8.98
CA LEU A 181 -7.39 8.43 8.68
C LEU A 181 -7.71 9.47 9.77
N ASN A 182 -8.28 9.07 10.91
CA ASN A 182 -8.64 10.02 11.97
C ASN A 182 -7.41 10.38 12.83
N PRO A 183 -6.93 11.65 12.80
CA PRO A 183 -5.75 12.04 13.57
C PRO A 183 -5.97 12.05 15.09
N ASN A 184 -7.22 12.15 15.54
CA ASN A 184 -7.55 12.20 16.97
C ASN A 184 -7.76 10.82 17.59
N GLN A 185 -8.01 9.81 16.76
CA GLN A 185 -8.26 8.43 17.17
C GLN A 185 -7.67 7.48 16.12
N PRO A 186 -6.33 7.39 16.04
CA PRO A 186 -5.69 6.53 15.07
C PRO A 186 -6.11 5.09 15.32
N THR A 187 -6.37 4.38 14.24
CA THR A 187 -6.68 2.95 14.28
C THR A 187 -5.64 2.20 13.42
N ARG A 188 -5.94 0.95 13.06
CA ARG A 188 -5.08 0.14 12.22
C ARG A 188 -5.87 -0.32 11.00
N PRO A 189 -5.36 -0.13 9.77
CA PRO A 189 -5.93 -0.75 8.60
C PRO A 189 -5.97 -2.27 8.79
N GLY A 190 -7.12 -2.84 8.49
CA GLY A 190 -7.37 -4.27 8.64
C GLY A 190 -7.21 -5.03 7.33
N PRO A 191 -7.03 -6.37 7.39
CA PRO A 191 -7.04 -7.21 6.21
C PRO A 191 -8.40 -7.15 5.50
N LEU A 192 -8.39 -7.14 4.16
CA LEU A 192 -9.63 -7.26 3.39
C LEU A 192 -10.03 -8.73 3.32
N GLY A 193 -10.63 -9.27 4.39
CA GLY A 193 -10.96 -10.70 4.49
C GLY A 193 -9.80 -11.55 5.01
N ILE A 194 -10.06 -12.82 5.31
CA ILE A 194 -9.04 -13.78 5.79
C ILE A 194 -9.21 -15.09 5.00
N PRO A 195 -8.14 -15.65 4.38
CA PRO A 195 -6.80 -15.07 4.27
C PRO A 195 -6.79 -13.82 3.38
N ASN A 196 -5.88 -12.88 3.64
CA ASN A 196 -5.73 -11.61 2.91
C ASN A 196 -4.59 -11.62 1.89
N VAL A 197 -4.09 -12.80 1.53
CA VAL A 197 -2.87 -12.93 0.71
C VAL A 197 -3.13 -13.69 -0.58
N PHE A 198 -2.33 -13.39 -1.58
CA PHE A 198 -2.22 -14.18 -2.81
C PHE A 198 -0.77 -14.21 -3.30
N ILE A 199 -0.47 -15.16 -4.18
CA ILE A 199 0.83 -15.28 -4.84
C ILE A 199 0.59 -15.14 -6.34
N THR A 200 1.40 -14.31 -7.00
CA THR A 200 1.34 -14.15 -8.46
C THR A 200 2.00 -15.32 -9.16
N ASP A 201 1.56 -15.62 -10.39
CA ASP A 201 2.23 -16.58 -11.25
C ASP A 201 3.53 -16.01 -11.86
N GLN A 202 4.17 -16.78 -12.73
CA GLN A 202 5.40 -16.39 -13.43
C GLN A 202 5.25 -15.20 -14.37
N ASN A 203 4.01 -14.81 -14.72
CA ASN A 203 3.68 -13.68 -15.57
C ASN A 203 3.12 -12.50 -14.76
N GLY A 204 3.09 -12.59 -13.43
CA GLY A 204 2.53 -11.53 -12.58
C GLY A 204 1.00 -11.53 -12.51
N ASN A 205 0.32 -12.60 -12.90
CA ASN A 205 -1.14 -12.70 -12.80
C ASN A 205 -1.57 -13.31 -11.46
N ALA A 206 -2.74 -12.89 -10.98
CA ALA A 206 -3.39 -13.49 -9.81
C ALA A 206 -4.88 -13.15 -9.76
N SER A 207 -5.61 -13.90 -8.94
CA SER A 207 -6.98 -13.56 -8.52
C SER A 207 -7.09 -13.65 -7.00
N TYR A 208 -7.95 -12.82 -6.43
CA TYR A 208 -8.22 -12.77 -4.99
C TYR A 208 -9.70 -12.48 -4.76
N TYR A 209 -10.29 -12.99 -3.69
CA TYR A 209 -11.63 -12.58 -3.29
C TYR A 209 -11.80 -12.55 -1.78
N ALA A 210 -12.73 -11.73 -1.32
CA ALA A 210 -13.14 -11.68 0.08
C ALA A 210 -14.65 -11.42 0.18
N ILE A 211 -15.28 -12.04 1.18
CA ILE A 211 -16.68 -11.76 1.54
C ILE A 211 -16.66 -11.22 2.96
N LEU A 212 -17.22 -10.03 3.15
CA LEU A 212 -17.28 -9.36 4.44
C LEU A 212 -18.72 -9.13 4.84
N ASP A 213 -19.01 -9.37 6.12
CA ASP A 213 -20.27 -8.98 6.74
C ASP A 213 -20.25 -7.47 7.03
N ASN A 214 -21.32 -6.79 6.62
CA ASN A 214 -21.55 -5.37 6.83
C ASN A 214 -20.34 -4.43 6.58
N PRO A 215 -19.66 -4.47 5.41
CA PRO A 215 -18.50 -3.62 5.12
C PRO A 215 -18.84 -2.15 4.86
N PHE A 216 -20.10 -1.85 4.50
CA PHE A 216 -20.59 -0.53 4.13
C PHE A 216 -21.78 -0.07 5.00
N PRO A 217 -21.64 -0.02 6.35
CA PRO A 217 -22.72 0.46 7.21
C PRO A 217 -23.11 1.90 6.86
N LYS A 218 -24.36 2.28 7.16
CA LYS A 218 -24.80 3.67 7.06
C LYS A 218 -23.91 4.58 7.93
N GLN A 219 -23.45 5.68 7.37
CA GLN A 219 -22.63 6.65 8.09
C GLN A 219 -23.33 7.18 9.35
N ASN A 220 -22.62 7.08 10.47
CA ASN A 220 -22.99 7.63 11.77
C ASN A 220 -21.71 7.77 12.63
N PRO A 221 -21.73 8.45 13.78
CA PRO A 221 -20.51 8.68 14.56
C PRO A 221 -19.76 7.41 14.99
N THR A 222 -20.42 6.25 15.07
CA THR A 222 -19.79 4.98 15.43
C THR A 222 -19.45 4.09 14.23
N SER A 223 -19.91 4.42 13.00
CA SER A 223 -19.60 3.64 11.79
C SER A 223 -18.10 3.64 11.47
N ASN A 224 -17.66 2.62 10.73
CA ASN A 224 -16.30 2.53 10.22
C ASN A 224 -16.30 1.75 8.90
N ARG A 225 -16.91 2.34 7.86
CA ARG A 225 -17.02 1.68 6.55
C ARG A 225 -15.68 1.58 5.86
N ILE A 226 -15.56 0.59 4.98
CA ILE A 226 -14.46 0.52 4.03
C ILE A 226 -14.65 1.63 2.98
N ILE A 227 -13.60 2.42 2.77
CA ILE A 227 -13.57 3.55 1.83
C ILE A 227 -12.57 3.32 0.69
N ASN A 228 -11.64 2.39 0.86
CA ASN A 228 -10.67 2.03 -0.18
C ASN A 228 -10.10 0.63 0.09
N VAL A 229 -9.43 0.08 -0.91
CA VAL A 229 -8.66 -1.17 -0.84
C VAL A 229 -7.27 -0.92 -1.40
N ILE A 230 -6.27 -1.56 -0.81
CA ILE A 230 -4.88 -1.45 -1.25
C ILE A 230 -4.26 -2.83 -1.39
N VAL A 231 -3.53 -3.01 -2.48
CA VAL A 231 -2.78 -4.23 -2.79
C VAL A 231 -1.30 -3.92 -2.59
N LEU A 232 -0.68 -4.71 -1.73
CA LEU A 232 0.63 -4.46 -1.18
C LEU A 232 1.58 -5.62 -1.52
N PHE A 233 2.73 -5.31 -2.09
CA PHE A 233 3.82 -6.25 -2.35
C PHE A 233 4.61 -6.52 -1.08
N MET A 234 4.87 -7.79 -0.75
CA MET A 234 5.66 -8.19 0.42
C MET A 234 7.11 -8.46 0.01
N SER A 235 8.00 -7.46 0.17
CA SER A 235 9.42 -7.59 -0.22
C SER A 235 10.19 -8.58 0.66
N SER A 236 9.71 -8.80 1.90
CA SER A 236 10.21 -9.83 2.81
C SER A 236 9.76 -11.25 2.45
N GLN A 237 8.89 -11.42 1.44
CA GLN A 237 8.30 -12.71 1.06
C GLN A 237 7.60 -13.46 2.22
N GLN A 238 7.22 -12.73 3.28
CA GLN A 238 6.58 -13.25 4.48
C GLN A 238 5.18 -12.68 4.65
N SER A 239 4.27 -13.47 5.24
CA SER A 239 2.93 -13.01 5.64
C SER A 239 2.88 -12.89 7.15
N TYR A 240 2.29 -11.79 7.63
CA TYR A 240 2.04 -11.53 9.05
C TYR A 240 0.54 -11.57 9.36
N GLY A 241 -0.23 -12.31 8.54
CA GLY A 241 -1.68 -12.42 8.65
C GLY A 241 -2.37 -11.06 8.55
N GLY A 242 -3.13 -10.69 9.58
CA GLY A 242 -3.86 -9.42 9.63
C GLY A 242 -3.00 -8.17 9.87
N ALA A 243 -1.70 -8.33 10.13
CA ALA A 243 -0.76 -7.21 10.22
C ALA A 243 -0.32 -6.76 8.82
N ILE A 244 -0.14 -5.45 8.64
CA ILE A 244 0.24 -4.85 7.35
C ILE A 244 1.65 -5.26 6.91
N GLY A 245 2.54 -5.60 7.85
CA GLY A 245 3.93 -6.01 7.65
C GLY A 245 4.67 -5.93 8.98
N TYR A 246 5.85 -6.55 9.13
CA TYR A 246 6.55 -6.55 10.41
C TYR A 246 7.09 -5.18 10.80
N PHE A 247 7.63 -4.44 9.83
CA PHE A 247 8.14 -3.08 10.01
C PHE A 247 7.18 -2.01 9.50
N GLY A 248 6.06 -2.44 8.90
CA GLY A 248 5.03 -1.55 8.37
C GLY A 248 5.36 -1.01 6.98
N LEU A 249 4.52 -0.08 6.54
CA LEU A 249 4.54 0.49 5.19
C LEU A 249 5.92 1.07 4.82
N GLY A 250 6.49 0.55 3.74
CA GLY A 250 7.82 0.85 3.24
C GLY A 250 8.97 0.09 3.91
N GLY A 251 8.75 -0.51 5.08
CA GLY A 251 9.74 -1.34 5.77
C GLY A 251 9.90 -2.70 5.08
N ASP A 252 8.82 -3.43 4.90
CA ASP A 252 8.82 -4.79 4.31
C ASP A 252 7.59 -5.08 3.42
N VAL A 253 6.75 -4.06 3.26
CA VAL A 253 5.48 -4.10 2.52
C VAL A 253 5.32 -2.78 1.77
N HIS A 254 4.85 -2.84 0.51
CA HIS A 254 4.87 -1.71 -0.41
C HIS A 254 3.58 -1.60 -1.23
N ALA A 255 2.91 -0.45 -1.19
CA ALA A 255 1.77 -0.09 -2.02
C ALA A 255 2.09 -0.28 -3.50
N HIS A 256 1.32 -1.14 -4.19
CA HIS A 256 1.47 -1.39 -5.62
C HIS A 256 0.21 -0.97 -6.40
N LEU A 257 -0.98 -1.29 -5.91
CA LEU A 257 -2.25 -0.90 -6.53
C LEU A 257 -3.23 -0.34 -5.50
N LYS A 258 -3.91 0.77 -5.82
CA LYS A 258 -5.04 1.30 -5.02
C LYS A 258 -6.04 2.08 -5.87
N LEU A 259 -7.19 2.44 -5.30
CA LEU A 259 -8.09 3.40 -5.94
C LEU A 259 -7.62 4.84 -5.68
N LYS A 260 -7.63 5.68 -6.72
CA LYS A 260 -7.24 7.11 -6.60
C LYS A 260 -8.19 7.91 -5.69
N GLN A 261 -9.46 7.51 -5.69
CA GLN A 261 -10.55 8.19 -5.00
C GLN A 261 -11.05 7.34 -3.82
N THR A 262 -11.50 7.99 -2.76
CA THR A 262 -11.98 7.33 -1.52
C THR A 262 -13.51 7.32 -1.38
N ASP A 263 -14.22 8.04 -2.23
CA ASP A 263 -15.69 8.17 -2.25
C ASP A 263 -16.37 7.15 -3.18
N LEU A 264 -15.59 6.35 -3.92
CA LEU A 264 -16.11 5.37 -4.88
C LEU A 264 -17.05 4.33 -4.26
N PHE A 265 -16.92 4.07 -2.96
CA PHE A 265 -17.73 3.09 -2.25
C PHE A 265 -18.98 3.70 -1.57
N ASP A 266 -19.20 5.02 -1.66
CA ASP A 266 -20.31 5.69 -0.97
C ASP A 266 -21.70 5.24 -1.43
N SER A 267 -21.79 4.70 -2.65
CA SER A 267 -23.02 4.14 -3.21
C SER A 267 -23.43 2.80 -2.59
N PHE A 268 -22.53 2.10 -1.90
CA PHE A 268 -22.85 0.82 -1.27
C PHE A 268 -23.43 1.02 0.13
N LEU A 269 -24.39 0.18 0.46
CA LEU A 269 -24.97 0.10 1.79
C LEU A 269 -25.14 -1.36 2.20
N THR A 270 -24.74 -1.67 3.43
CA THR A 270 -24.98 -2.96 4.07
C THR A 270 -25.52 -2.76 5.48
N GLN A 271 -26.14 -3.80 6.02
CA GLN A 271 -26.69 -3.82 7.38
C GLN A 271 -26.19 -5.09 8.11
N PRO A 272 -26.02 -5.05 9.44
CA PRO A 272 -25.75 -6.26 10.20
C PRO A 272 -26.86 -7.30 10.01
N HIS A 273 -26.51 -8.59 10.00
CA HIS A 273 -27.52 -9.64 10.17
C HIS A 273 -28.16 -9.50 11.56
N GLN A 274 -29.49 -9.36 11.60
CA GLN A 274 -30.21 -9.42 12.87
C GLN A 274 -30.13 -10.86 13.40
N GLY A 275 -29.30 -11.11 14.42
CA GLY A 275 -29.23 -12.42 15.09
C GLY A 275 -27.85 -13.08 15.19
N ARG A 276 -26.75 -12.34 15.05
CA ARG A 276 -25.42 -12.75 15.52
C ARG A 276 -24.81 -11.68 16.40
#